data_AF-A0A4V2XRM9-F1
#
_entry.id   AF-A0A4V2XRM9-F1
#
_cell.length_a   1.000
_cell.length_b   1.000
_cell.length_c   1.000
_cell.angle_alpha   90.00
_cell.angle_beta   90.00
_cell.angle_gamma   90.00
#
_symmetry.space_group_name_H-M   'P 1'
#
loop_
_entity.id
_entity.type
_entity.pdbx_description
1 polymer ?
#
loop_
_entity_poly.entity_id
_entity_poly.type
_entity_poly.pdbx_seq_one_letter_code
_entity_poly.pdbx_strand_id
1 'polypeptide(L)'
;MDQSLVRSLREQVAEILARQRREDTANGLPQMTAEDERQFARAVVARVLEDHARSELAAGRTPPSASDEQDLADGIHAALFGVGRLQPLLDDPMVENVDINGCDRVFIGYADGREERGIPVAENDDELVELIQTLAAYSGLASRPFDAANPQLDLRLPDGSRLSALMGVVARPSLSIRRARLSRVSLESLIEHGTISMELAAFLSAAVRARKNIMIAGATNAGKTTLLRALANEIPPEERLITVERALELGLGEFEDLHPNVLAMEERLPNSEGQGAIVMGELVRRSLRMNPSRVIVGEVLGDEIVTMLNAMSQGNDGSLSTIHSNSSLEVFNRICTYAIQSAERLPADATMMLIAGAIDFVVFVERRNEFAQGGALRRVVTSVREVNGVDGRVLSSEVFAEGTDGIAVPAAPIACMAELQAVGYRASAPAGWAT
;
A
#
# COMPACT_ATOMS: atom_id res chain seq x y z
N MET A 1 -17.09 -31.28 -7.25
CA MET A 1 -18.09 -30.28 -7.66
C MET A 1 -18.10 -30.20 -9.18
N ASP A 2 -19.27 -30.33 -9.81
CA ASP A 2 -19.42 -30.23 -11.26
C ASP A 2 -19.30 -28.77 -11.71
N GLN A 3 -18.15 -28.40 -12.25
CA GLN A 3 -17.88 -27.03 -12.69
C GLN A 3 -18.79 -26.59 -13.85
N SER A 4 -19.30 -27.53 -14.65
CA SER A 4 -20.22 -27.21 -15.75
C SER A 4 -21.58 -26.78 -15.23
N LEU A 5 -22.05 -27.42 -14.14
CA LEU A 5 -23.29 -27.08 -13.47
C LEU A 5 -23.20 -25.70 -12.79
N VAL A 6 -22.11 -25.45 -12.04
CA VAL A 6 -21.88 -24.13 -11.41
C VAL A 6 -21.88 -23.01 -12.45
N ARG A 7 -21.24 -23.22 -13.60
CA ARG A 7 -21.23 -22.24 -14.70
C ARG A 7 -22.63 -21.95 -15.24
N SER A 8 -23.42 -23.00 -15.51
CA SER A 8 -24.78 -22.86 -16.03
C SER A 8 -25.71 -22.14 -15.04
N LEU A 9 -25.65 -22.50 -13.76
CA LEU A 9 -26.46 -21.85 -12.72
C LEU A 9 -26.02 -20.40 -12.49
N ARG A 10 -24.72 -20.11 -12.53
CA ARG A 10 -24.18 -18.75 -12.47
C ARG A 10 -24.69 -17.87 -13.62
N GLU A 11 -24.71 -18.39 -14.85
CA GLU A 11 -25.24 -17.65 -16.02
C GLU A 11 -26.71 -17.28 -15.84
N GLN A 12 -27.53 -18.20 -15.31
CA GLN A 12 -28.93 -17.90 -14.98
C GLN A 12 -29.07 -16.83 -13.90
N VAL A 13 -28.28 -16.91 -12.82
CA VAL A 13 -28.30 -15.91 -11.75
C VAL A 13 -27.84 -14.55 -12.27
N ALA A 14 -26.76 -14.50 -13.05
CA ALA A 14 -26.25 -13.28 -13.65
C ALA A 14 -27.27 -12.61 -14.59
N GLU A 15 -28.01 -13.41 -15.36
CA GLU A 15 -29.07 -12.89 -16.23
C GLU A 15 -30.22 -12.25 -15.42
N ILE A 16 -30.60 -12.86 -14.29
CA ILE A 16 -31.62 -12.32 -13.38
C ILE A 16 -31.14 -11.00 -12.76
N LEU A 17 -29.89 -10.96 -12.28
CA LEU A 17 -29.29 -9.74 -11.73
C LEU A 17 -29.21 -8.62 -12.78
N ALA A 18 -28.76 -8.93 -14.00
CA ALA A 18 -28.68 -7.97 -15.10
C ALA A 18 -30.07 -7.45 -15.51
N ARG A 19 -31.09 -8.31 -15.49
CA ARG A 19 -32.48 -7.91 -15.74
C ARG A 19 -32.99 -6.96 -14.66
N GLN A 20 -32.75 -7.29 -13.39
CA GLN A 20 -33.12 -6.42 -12.27
C GLN A 20 -32.47 -5.04 -12.40
N ARG A 21 -31.16 -4.97 -12.68
CA ARG A 21 -30.45 -3.69 -12.89
C ARG A 21 -31.06 -2.86 -14.01
N ARG A 22 -31.45 -3.49 -15.13
CA ARG A 22 -32.12 -2.81 -16.25
C ARG A 22 -33.50 -2.28 -15.85
N GLU A 23 -34.27 -3.07 -15.10
CA GLU A 23 -35.59 -2.66 -14.59
C GLU A 23 -35.48 -1.51 -13.59
N ASP A 24 -34.54 -1.57 -12.65
CA ASP A 24 -34.29 -0.50 -11.68
C ASP A 24 -33.93 0.81 -12.38
N THR A 25 -33.03 0.72 -13.37
CA THR A 25 -32.63 1.87 -14.20
C THR A 25 -33.82 2.44 -14.98
N ALA A 26 -34.64 1.58 -15.60
CA ALA A 26 -35.82 2.00 -16.36
C ALA A 26 -36.90 2.64 -15.46
N ASN A 27 -36.96 2.22 -14.20
CA ASN A 27 -37.89 2.74 -13.19
C ASN A 27 -37.33 3.96 -12.43
N GLY A 28 -36.12 4.42 -12.76
CA GLY A 28 -35.48 5.57 -12.10
C GLY A 28 -35.07 5.31 -10.65
N LEU A 29 -34.92 4.04 -10.26
CA LEU A 29 -34.42 3.66 -8.94
C LEU A 29 -32.89 3.83 -8.89
N PRO A 30 -32.33 4.23 -7.74
CA PRO A 30 -30.88 4.26 -7.54
C PRO A 30 -30.30 2.84 -7.67
N GLN A 31 -29.06 2.74 -8.17
CA GLN A 31 -28.34 1.46 -8.18
C GLN A 31 -28.25 0.88 -6.76
N MET A 32 -28.42 -0.45 -6.66
CA MET A 32 -28.26 -1.16 -5.41
C MET A 32 -26.86 -0.92 -4.83
N THR A 33 -26.78 -0.82 -3.50
CA THR A 33 -25.47 -0.83 -2.85
C THR A 33 -24.84 -2.23 -3.00
N ALA A 34 -23.51 -2.32 -2.86
CA ALA A 34 -22.83 -3.61 -2.96
C ALA A 34 -23.30 -4.64 -1.90
N GLU A 35 -23.72 -4.16 -0.72
CA GLU A 35 -24.31 -4.98 0.34
C GLU A 35 -25.69 -5.51 -0.08
N ASP A 36 -26.56 -4.63 -0.56
CA ASP A 36 -27.92 -4.99 -1.00
C ASP A 36 -27.89 -5.94 -2.19
N GLU A 37 -26.97 -5.71 -3.14
CA GLU A 37 -26.81 -6.57 -4.31
C GLU A 37 -26.31 -7.97 -3.93
N ARG A 38 -25.43 -8.09 -2.93
CA ARG A 38 -25.03 -9.41 -2.39
C ARG A 38 -26.18 -10.13 -1.70
N GLN A 39 -26.99 -9.41 -0.93
CA GLN A 39 -28.17 -10.01 -0.30
C GLN A 39 -29.21 -10.43 -1.33
N PHE A 40 -29.44 -9.60 -2.34
CA PHE A 40 -30.34 -9.92 -3.43
C PHE A 40 -29.83 -11.14 -4.22
N ALA A 41 -28.55 -11.18 -4.56
CA ALA A 41 -27.97 -12.33 -5.22
C ALA A 41 -28.03 -13.59 -4.37
N ARG A 42 -27.84 -13.53 -3.04
CA ARG A 42 -28.08 -14.68 -2.15
C ARG A 42 -29.49 -15.23 -2.30
N ALA A 43 -30.48 -14.34 -2.33
CA ALA A 43 -31.88 -14.74 -2.54
C ALA A 43 -32.10 -15.34 -3.94
N VAL A 44 -31.47 -14.78 -4.98
CA VAL A 44 -31.57 -15.31 -6.35
C VAL A 44 -30.89 -16.67 -6.49
N VAL A 45 -29.69 -16.85 -5.92
CA VAL A 45 -28.95 -18.13 -5.90
C VAL A 45 -29.79 -19.20 -5.23
N ALA A 46 -30.35 -18.93 -4.04
CA ALA A 46 -31.21 -19.86 -3.34
C ALA A 46 -32.42 -20.28 -4.20
N ARG A 47 -33.08 -19.31 -4.84
CA ARG A 47 -34.23 -19.59 -5.72
C ARG A 47 -33.85 -20.42 -6.94
N VAL A 48 -32.71 -20.13 -7.58
CA VAL A 48 -32.24 -20.88 -8.76
C VAL A 48 -31.88 -22.32 -8.38
N LEU A 49 -31.28 -22.53 -7.20
CA LEU A 49 -30.99 -23.87 -6.67
C LEU A 49 -32.27 -24.65 -6.35
N GLU A 50 -33.28 -24.02 -5.73
CA GLU A 50 -34.58 -24.65 -5.49
C GLU A 50 -35.26 -25.09 -6.80
N ASP A 51 -35.23 -24.24 -7.83
CA ASP A 51 -35.81 -24.57 -9.13
C ASP A 51 -35.02 -25.71 -9.83
N HIS A 52 -33.70 -25.73 -9.68
CA HIS A 52 -32.86 -26.84 -10.16
C HIS A 52 -33.18 -28.16 -9.44
N ALA A 53 -33.25 -28.17 -8.11
CA ALA A 53 -33.61 -29.35 -7.33
C ALA A 53 -35.00 -29.90 -7.69
N ARG A 54 -35.98 -29.00 -7.92
CA ARG A 54 -37.32 -29.38 -8.40
C ARG A 54 -37.29 -30.01 -9.79
N SER A 55 -36.44 -29.51 -10.69
CA SER A 55 -36.26 -30.05 -12.05
C SER A 55 -35.64 -31.45 -12.02
N GLU A 56 -34.63 -31.67 -11.17
CA GLU A 56 -34.00 -32.99 -10.99
C GLU A 56 -35.00 -34.04 -10.49
N LEU A 57 -35.83 -33.68 -9.51
CA LEU A 57 -36.92 -34.53 -9.01
C LEU A 57 -37.94 -34.86 -10.11
N ALA A 58 -38.36 -33.88 -10.91
CA ALA A 58 -39.29 -34.08 -12.01
C ALA A 58 -38.72 -34.99 -13.12
N ALA A 59 -37.39 -34.97 -13.30
CA ALA A 59 -36.67 -35.83 -14.23
C ALA A 59 -36.38 -37.24 -13.66
N GLY A 60 -36.83 -37.55 -12.44
CA GLY A 60 -36.60 -38.83 -11.77
C GLY A 60 -35.15 -39.04 -11.31
N ARG A 61 -34.37 -37.96 -11.18
CA ARG A 61 -33.01 -37.97 -10.65
C ARG A 61 -33.02 -37.62 -9.17
N THR A 62 -31.90 -37.87 -8.49
CA THR A 62 -31.75 -37.52 -7.07
C THR A 62 -31.33 -36.06 -6.99
N PRO A 63 -32.09 -35.18 -6.31
CA PRO A 63 -31.68 -33.80 -6.12
C PRO A 63 -30.41 -33.72 -5.27
N PRO A 64 -29.66 -32.61 -5.35
CA PRO A 64 -28.48 -32.40 -4.52
C PRO A 64 -28.83 -32.48 -3.03
N SER A 65 -27.90 -32.95 -2.20
CA SER A 65 -28.09 -32.90 -0.75
C SER A 65 -28.00 -31.45 -0.25
N ALA A 66 -28.48 -31.18 0.97
CA ALA A 66 -28.33 -29.86 1.57
C ALA A 66 -26.86 -29.39 1.65
N SER A 67 -25.90 -30.32 1.81
CA SER A 67 -24.47 -30.00 1.76
C SER A 67 -24.03 -29.64 0.35
N ASP A 68 -24.50 -30.37 -0.67
CA ASP A 68 -24.17 -30.09 -2.06
C ASP A 68 -24.78 -28.77 -2.55
N GLU A 69 -26.00 -28.43 -2.11
CA GLU A 69 -26.63 -27.14 -2.38
C GLU A 69 -25.85 -25.99 -1.75
N GLN A 70 -25.38 -26.16 -0.51
CA GLN A 70 -24.54 -25.16 0.16
C GLN A 70 -23.21 -24.96 -0.59
N ASP A 71 -22.55 -26.04 -0.98
CA ASP A 71 -21.32 -26.02 -1.77
C ASP A 71 -21.55 -25.36 -3.14
N LEU A 72 -22.66 -25.66 -3.82
CA LEU A 72 -23.05 -25.03 -5.08
C LEU A 72 -23.34 -23.53 -4.90
N ALA A 73 -24.05 -23.15 -3.83
CA ALA A 73 -24.36 -21.75 -3.52
C ALA A 73 -23.08 -20.95 -3.28
N ASP A 74 -22.16 -21.49 -2.50
CA ASP A 74 -20.86 -20.87 -2.22
C ASP A 74 -20.02 -20.77 -3.50
N GLY A 75 -20.04 -21.81 -4.35
CA GLY A 75 -19.39 -21.79 -5.66
C GLY A 75 -19.97 -20.74 -6.62
N ILE A 76 -21.29 -20.59 -6.66
CA ILE A 76 -21.97 -19.57 -7.47
C ILE A 76 -21.68 -18.17 -6.91
N HIS A 77 -21.70 -18.00 -5.58
CA HIS A 77 -21.34 -16.72 -4.95
C HIS A 77 -19.91 -16.31 -5.23
N ALA A 78 -18.97 -17.24 -5.07
CA ALA A 78 -17.56 -17.01 -5.42
C ALA A 78 -17.41 -16.70 -6.92
N ALA A 79 -18.23 -17.29 -7.79
CA ALA A 79 -18.18 -17.01 -9.22
C ALA A 79 -18.89 -15.71 -9.65
N LEU A 80 -19.85 -15.20 -8.85
CA LEU A 80 -20.56 -13.94 -9.09
C LEU A 80 -19.84 -12.72 -8.48
N PHE A 81 -19.18 -12.92 -7.35
CA PHE A 81 -18.60 -11.85 -6.52
C PHE A 81 -17.11 -12.00 -6.26
N GLY A 82 -16.53 -13.16 -6.55
CA GLY A 82 -15.10 -13.37 -6.47
C GLY A 82 -14.39 -12.98 -7.77
N VAL A 83 -13.06 -13.09 -7.72
CA VAL A 83 -12.12 -12.76 -8.80
C VAL A 83 -12.04 -13.87 -9.87
N GLY A 84 -12.97 -14.83 -9.86
CA GLY A 84 -13.06 -15.93 -10.81
C GLY A 84 -11.77 -16.76 -10.86
N ARG A 85 -11.22 -16.97 -12.06
CA ARG A 85 -9.95 -17.71 -12.27
C ARG A 85 -8.71 -17.00 -11.73
N LEU A 86 -8.83 -15.74 -11.29
CA LEU A 86 -7.74 -15.03 -10.61
C LEU A 86 -7.68 -15.39 -9.11
N GLN A 87 -8.76 -15.90 -8.50
CA GLN A 87 -8.80 -16.19 -7.06
C GLN A 87 -7.65 -17.12 -6.61
N PRO A 88 -7.33 -18.24 -7.28
CA PRO A 88 -6.21 -19.08 -6.87
C PRO A 88 -4.85 -18.37 -6.93
N LEU A 89 -4.66 -17.44 -7.87
CA LEU A 89 -3.44 -16.64 -7.99
C LEU A 89 -3.34 -15.59 -6.89
N LEU A 90 -4.48 -15.04 -6.49
CA LEU A 90 -4.58 -14.06 -5.41
C LEU A 90 -4.52 -14.72 -4.03
N ASP A 91 -4.89 -15.98 -3.90
CA ASP A 91 -4.78 -16.75 -2.66
C ASP A 91 -3.36 -17.32 -2.46
N ASP A 92 -2.63 -17.62 -3.54
CA ASP A 92 -1.28 -18.19 -3.46
C ASP A 92 -0.30 -17.21 -2.79
N PRO A 93 0.19 -17.50 -1.57
CA PRO A 93 1.05 -16.62 -0.81
C PRO A 93 2.47 -16.53 -1.38
N MET A 94 2.79 -17.17 -2.51
CA MET A 94 4.05 -17.02 -3.23
C MET A 94 3.93 -16.13 -4.47
N VAL A 95 2.73 -15.85 -4.99
CA VAL A 95 2.50 -14.90 -6.10
C VAL A 95 2.66 -13.44 -5.66
N GLU A 96 3.40 -12.63 -6.41
CA GLU A 96 3.57 -11.18 -6.21
C GLU A 96 2.99 -10.34 -7.34
N ASN A 97 3.20 -10.76 -8.59
CA ASN A 97 2.72 -10.05 -9.77
C ASN A 97 1.96 -11.00 -10.68
N VAL A 98 0.87 -10.52 -11.29
CA VAL A 98 0.10 -11.24 -12.30
C VAL A 98 -0.12 -10.30 -13.47
N ASP A 99 0.50 -10.58 -14.61
CA ASP A 99 0.37 -9.78 -15.83
C ASP A 99 -0.38 -10.57 -16.91
N ILE A 100 -1.43 -9.97 -17.45
CA ILE A 100 -2.37 -10.60 -18.38
C ILE A 100 -2.46 -9.74 -19.63
N ASN A 101 -2.10 -10.32 -20.78
CA ASN A 101 -2.00 -9.64 -22.05
C ASN A 101 -2.96 -10.25 -23.07
N GLY A 102 -4.26 -10.06 -22.83
CA GLY A 102 -5.36 -10.85 -23.40
C GLY A 102 -5.69 -12.08 -22.56
N CYS A 103 -6.86 -12.69 -22.79
CA CYS A 103 -7.44 -13.72 -21.91
C CYS A 103 -6.55 -14.96 -21.61
N ASP A 104 -5.57 -15.25 -22.46
CA ASP A 104 -4.76 -16.49 -22.49
C ASP A 104 -3.25 -16.28 -22.32
N ARG A 105 -2.77 -15.03 -22.23
CA ARG A 105 -1.34 -14.72 -22.04
C ARG A 105 -1.10 -14.18 -20.63
N VAL A 106 -0.98 -15.12 -19.71
CA VAL A 106 -0.82 -14.84 -18.27
C VAL A 106 0.62 -15.12 -17.84
N PHE A 107 1.24 -14.18 -17.16
CA PHE A 107 2.56 -14.27 -16.56
C PHE A 107 2.44 -14.05 -15.06
N ILE A 108 3.09 -14.90 -14.26
CA ILE A 108 3.01 -14.88 -12.80
C ILE A 108 4.43 -14.72 -12.28
N GLY A 109 4.67 -13.66 -11.51
CA GLY A 109 5.92 -13.41 -10.79
C GLY A 109 5.76 -13.81 -9.32
N TYR A 110 6.71 -14.58 -8.80
CA TYR A 110 6.74 -15.07 -7.43
C TYR A 110 7.74 -14.30 -6.55
N ALA A 111 7.55 -14.36 -5.23
CA ALA A 111 8.39 -13.68 -4.24
C ALA A 111 9.84 -14.17 -4.18
N ASP A 112 10.11 -15.38 -4.67
CA ASP A 112 11.46 -15.94 -4.82
C ASP A 112 12.15 -15.49 -6.11
N GLY A 113 11.49 -14.64 -6.91
CA GLY A 113 11.99 -14.14 -8.20
C GLY A 113 11.72 -15.07 -9.39
N ARG A 114 11.02 -16.19 -9.19
CA ARG A 114 10.59 -17.07 -10.28
C ARG A 114 9.49 -16.39 -11.11
N GLU A 115 9.53 -16.60 -12.42
CA GLU A 115 8.43 -16.25 -13.32
C GLU A 115 7.91 -17.51 -14.01
N GLU A 116 6.58 -17.63 -14.14
CA GLU A 116 5.96 -18.72 -14.88
C GLU A 116 4.82 -18.23 -15.76
N ARG A 117 4.49 -19.04 -16.78
CA ARG A 117 3.32 -18.80 -17.61
C ARG A 117 2.11 -19.47 -16.98
N GLY A 118 1.09 -18.68 -16.69
CA GLY A 118 -0.18 -19.14 -16.14
C GLY A 118 -1.13 -19.71 -17.19
N ILE A 119 -2.26 -20.25 -16.71
CA ILE A 119 -3.38 -20.70 -17.53
C ILE A 119 -4.30 -19.52 -17.92
N PRO A 120 -5.13 -19.64 -18.98
CA PRO A 120 -6.09 -18.61 -19.35
C PRO A 120 -7.08 -18.26 -18.24
N VAL A 121 -7.24 -16.97 -17.97
CA VAL A 121 -8.12 -16.43 -16.91
C VAL A 121 -9.54 -16.16 -17.39
N ALA A 122 -9.76 -16.17 -18.70
CA ALA A 122 -11.07 -16.06 -19.36
C ALA A 122 -11.06 -16.87 -20.66
N GLU A 123 -12.22 -17.20 -21.22
CA GLU A 123 -12.32 -17.92 -22.50
C GLU A 123 -12.03 -17.01 -23.70
N ASN A 124 -12.35 -15.72 -23.60
CA ASN A 124 -12.11 -14.73 -24.63
C ASN A 124 -11.86 -13.34 -24.03
N ASP A 125 -11.50 -12.37 -24.89
CA ASP A 125 -11.16 -11.02 -24.44
C ASP A 125 -12.37 -10.22 -23.94
N ASP A 126 -13.57 -10.49 -24.45
CA ASP A 126 -14.80 -9.83 -23.96
C ASP A 126 -15.11 -10.27 -22.52
N GLU A 127 -14.94 -11.57 -22.22
CA GLU A 127 -15.10 -12.10 -20.85
C GLU A 127 -14.01 -11.57 -19.89
N LEU A 128 -12.80 -11.29 -20.38
CA LEU A 128 -11.78 -10.61 -19.59
C LEU A 128 -12.20 -9.16 -19.27
N VAL A 129 -12.80 -8.44 -20.23
CA VAL A 129 -13.34 -7.09 -19.98
C VAL A 129 -14.49 -7.14 -18.97
N GLU A 130 -15.41 -8.10 -19.09
CA GLU A 130 -16.49 -8.31 -18.12
C GLU A 130 -15.96 -8.62 -16.72
N LEU A 131 -14.90 -9.44 -16.61
CA LEU A 131 -14.22 -9.70 -15.34
C LEU A 131 -13.68 -8.40 -14.74
N ILE A 132 -12.99 -7.57 -15.53
CA ILE A 132 -12.44 -6.29 -15.07
C ILE A 132 -13.57 -5.34 -14.62
N GLN A 133 -14.66 -5.24 -15.39
CA GLN A 133 -15.84 -4.44 -15.04
C GLN A 133 -16.49 -4.91 -13.74
N THR A 134 -16.58 -6.23 -13.55
CA THR A 134 -17.06 -6.85 -12.31
C THR A 134 -16.18 -6.42 -11.14
N LEU A 135 -14.86 -6.52 -11.28
CA LEU A 135 -13.93 -6.05 -10.25
C LEU A 135 -14.08 -4.55 -9.97
N ALA A 136 -14.28 -3.74 -11.00
CA ALA A 136 -14.45 -2.29 -10.88
C ALA A 136 -15.74 -1.87 -10.17
N ALA A 137 -16.79 -2.67 -10.29
CA ALA A 137 -18.04 -2.46 -9.58
C ALA A 137 -17.92 -2.77 -8.07
N TYR A 138 -17.01 -3.68 -7.68
CA TYR A 138 -16.92 -4.19 -6.30
C TYR A 138 -15.64 -3.81 -5.54
N SER A 139 -14.68 -3.16 -6.20
CA SER A 139 -13.39 -2.77 -5.61
C SER A 139 -13.39 -1.31 -5.14
N GLY A 140 -13.43 -1.09 -3.83
CA GLY A 140 -13.25 0.23 -3.20
C GLY A 140 -14.53 0.95 -2.74
N LEU A 141 -14.38 2.21 -2.31
CA LEU A 141 -15.46 3.06 -1.78
C LEU A 141 -16.36 3.69 -2.87
N ALA A 142 -15.97 3.58 -4.14
CA ALA A 142 -16.73 4.11 -5.28
C ALA A 142 -16.48 3.26 -6.53
N SER A 143 -17.56 2.92 -7.24
CA SER A 143 -17.52 2.22 -8.53
C SER A 143 -16.76 3.04 -9.57
N ARG A 144 -15.94 2.36 -10.40
CA ARG A 144 -15.20 2.99 -11.51
C ARG A 144 -15.62 2.36 -12.84
N PRO A 145 -15.99 3.16 -13.87
CA PRO A 145 -16.36 2.62 -15.17
C PRO A 145 -15.12 2.09 -15.91
N PHE A 146 -15.31 1.01 -16.67
CA PHE A 146 -14.34 0.47 -17.61
C PHE A 146 -15.06 0.04 -18.88
N ASP A 147 -15.11 0.95 -19.84
CA ASP A 147 -15.85 0.81 -21.10
C ASP A 147 -15.11 1.53 -22.24
N ALA A 148 -15.66 1.49 -23.46
CA ALA A 148 -15.00 2.10 -24.62
C ALA A 148 -14.73 3.62 -24.46
N ALA A 149 -15.49 4.32 -23.59
CA ALA A 149 -15.26 5.72 -23.28
C ALA A 149 -14.24 5.92 -22.14
N ASN A 150 -14.09 4.92 -21.27
CA ASN A 150 -13.17 4.88 -20.13
C ASN A 150 -12.23 3.66 -20.24
N PRO A 151 -11.26 3.67 -21.17
CA PRO A 151 -10.45 2.50 -21.50
C PRO A 151 -9.35 2.17 -20.50
N GLN A 152 -9.20 2.97 -19.43
CA GLN A 152 -8.15 2.83 -18.42
C GLN A 152 -8.80 2.72 -17.05
N LEU A 153 -8.26 1.86 -16.20
CA LEU A 153 -8.82 1.62 -14.89
C LEU A 153 -7.74 1.21 -13.91
N ASP A 154 -7.66 1.93 -12.79
CA ASP A 154 -6.87 1.53 -11.64
C ASP A 154 -7.81 1.24 -10.46
N LEU A 155 -7.62 0.09 -9.83
CA LEU A 155 -8.41 -0.41 -8.71
C LEU A 155 -7.52 -0.93 -7.59
N ARG A 156 -8.15 -1.05 -6.43
CA ARG A 156 -7.61 -1.81 -5.31
C ARG A 156 -8.57 -2.92 -4.94
N LEU A 157 -8.07 -4.15 -5.01
CA LEU A 157 -8.82 -5.36 -4.68
C LEU A 157 -9.04 -5.47 -3.17
N PRO A 158 -10.03 -6.26 -2.72
CA PRO A 158 -10.32 -6.45 -1.30
C PRO A 158 -9.14 -7.00 -0.46
N ASP A 159 -8.22 -7.74 -1.08
CA ASP A 159 -6.98 -8.23 -0.44
C ASP A 159 -5.87 -7.17 -0.35
N GLY A 160 -6.17 -5.93 -0.74
CA GLY A 160 -5.23 -4.81 -0.78
C GLY A 160 -4.39 -4.73 -2.05
N SER A 161 -4.44 -5.74 -2.93
CA SER A 161 -3.68 -5.77 -4.18
C SER A 161 -4.09 -4.63 -5.11
N ARG A 162 -3.11 -4.10 -5.86
CA ARG A 162 -3.36 -3.08 -6.89
C ARG A 162 -3.59 -3.74 -8.23
N LEU A 163 -4.60 -3.27 -8.94
CA LEU A 163 -4.95 -3.75 -10.27
C LEU A 163 -4.97 -2.55 -11.21
N SER A 164 -4.25 -2.65 -12.32
CA SER A 164 -4.28 -1.68 -13.41
C SER A 164 -4.72 -2.38 -14.69
N ALA A 165 -5.66 -1.79 -15.42
CA ALA A 165 -6.27 -2.36 -16.61
C ALA A 165 -6.33 -1.35 -17.74
N LEU A 166 -6.17 -1.84 -18.97
CA LEU A 166 -6.14 -1.03 -20.18
C LEU A 166 -6.80 -1.77 -21.35
N MET A 167 -7.61 -1.08 -22.15
CA MET A 167 -8.16 -1.59 -23.40
C MET A 167 -8.25 -0.51 -24.49
N GLY A 168 -8.59 -0.87 -25.74
CA GLY A 168 -8.81 0.07 -26.85
C GLY A 168 -7.55 0.73 -27.45
N VAL A 169 -6.50 0.93 -26.65
CA VAL A 169 -5.18 1.46 -27.08
C VAL A 169 -4.08 0.38 -27.05
N VAL A 170 -4.46 -0.84 -26.71
CA VAL A 170 -3.62 -2.05 -26.69
C VAL A 170 -4.24 -3.08 -27.62
N ALA A 171 -3.43 -3.98 -28.18
CA ALA A 171 -3.88 -4.96 -29.17
C ALA A 171 -4.98 -5.90 -28.63
N ARG A 172 -4.95 -6.17 -27.32
CA ARG A 172 -5.93 -6.95 -26.56
C ARG A 172 -6.04 -6.34 -25.16
N PRO A 173 -7.18 -6.46 -24.47
CA PRO A 173 -7.32 -5.99 -23.09
C PRO A 173 -6.20 -6.54 -22.21
N SER A 174 -5.63 -5.67 -21.37
CA SER A 174 -4.51 -6.01 -20.50
C SER A 174 -4.83 -5.68 -19.06
N LEU A 175 -4.34 -6.53 -18.15
CA LEU A 175 -4.54 -6.44 -16.71
C LEU A 175 -3.21 -6.76 -16.00
N SER A 176 -2.75 -5.89 -15.12
CA SER A 176 -1.62 -6.15 -14.22
C SER A 176 -2.09 -6.04 -12.77
N ILE A 177 -1.84 -7.09 -11.99
CA ILE A 177 -2.12 -7.13 -10.56
C ILE A 177 -0.80 -7.23 -9.80
N ARG A 178 -0.60 -6.31 -8.85
CA ARG A 178 0.52 -6.33 -7.92
C ARG A 178 0.01 -6.57 -6.51
N ARG A 179 0.39 -7.70 -5.93
CA ARG A 179 -0.07 -8.11 -4.61
C ARG A 179 0.54 -7.25 -3.52
N ALA A 180 -0.31 -6.73 -2.64
CA ALA A 180 0.11 -5.97 -1.48
C ALA A 180 0.48 -6.93 -0.34
N ARG A 181 1.67 -7.53 -0.39
CA ARG A 181 2.15 -8.32 0.76
C ARG A 181 2.64 -7.41 1.87
N LEU A 182 1.77 -7.22 2.85
CA LEU A 182 2.10 -6.60 4.11
C LEU A 182 2.68 -7.65 5.05
N SER A 183 3.93 -8.08 4.82
CA SER A 183 4.64 -8.86 5.85
C SER A 183 4.80 -8.02 7.11
N ARG A 184 4.73 -8.65 8.29
CA ARG A 184 5.16 -7.99 9.53
C ARG A 184 6.67 -7.76 9.45
N VAL A 185 7.09 -6.52 9.56
CA VAL A 185 8.50 -6.12 9.55
C VAL A 185 8.85 -5.60 10.93
N SER A 186 9.95 -6.05 11.51
CA SER A 186 10.49 -5.54 12.78
C SER A 186 11.92 -5.06 12.60
N LEU A 187 12.41 -4.22 13.52
CA LEU A 187 13.82 -3.87 13.55
C LEU A 187 14.72 -5.10 13.72
N GLU A 188 14.26 -6.10 14.48
CA GLU A 188 14.96 -7.39 14.63
C GLU A 188 15.10 -8.12 13.29
N SER A 189 14.04 -8.20 12.49
CA SER A 189 14.12 -8.77 11.14
C SER A 189 15.09 -7.98 10.25
N LEU A 190 15.20 -6.66 10.41
CA LEU A 190 16.16 -5.87 9.64
C LEU A 190 17.61 -6.11 10.08
N ILE A 191 17.84 -6.46 11.35
CA ILE A 191 19.16 -6.92 11.83
C ILE A 191 19.50 -8.28 11.20
N GLU A 192 18.56 -9.23 11.21
CA GLU A 192 18.77 -10.57 10.63
C GLU A 192 19.10 -10.51 9.14
N HIS A 193 18.48 -9.59 8.39
CA HIS A 193 18.78 -9.36 6.97
C HIS A 193 20.04 -8.53 6.72
N GLY A 194 20.73 -8.07 7.77
CA GLY A 194 21.93 -7.24 7.67
C GLY A 194 21.65 -5.83 7.10
N THR A 195 20.44 -5.31 7.26
CA THR A 195 20.07 -3.95 6.82
C THR A 195 20.50 -2.88 7.82
N ILE A 196 20.46 -3.20 9.11
CA ILE A 196 20.89 -2.34 10.21
C ILE A 196 21.67 -3.16 11.25
N SER A 197 22.52 -2.49 12.03
CA SER A 197 23.17 -3.10 13.19
C SER A 197 22.24 -3.08 14.41
N MET A 198 22.54 -3.90 15.42
CA MET A 198 21.81 -3.89 16.69
C MET A 198 21.87 -2.52 17.39
N GLU A 199 23.01 -1.84 17.32
CA GLU A 199 23.17 -0.50 17.88
C GLU A 199 22.32 0.54 17.15
N LEU A 200 22.30 0.50 15.81
CA LEU A 200 21.46 1.37 15.00
C LEU A 200 19.97 1.10 15.24
N ALA A 201 19.58 -0.16 15.38
CA ALA A 201 18.20 -0.53 15.74
C ALA A 201 17.79 0.05 17.10
N ALA A 202 18.65 -0.05 18.12
CA ALA A 202 18.38 0.51 19.44
C ALA A 202 18.24 2.04 19.39
N PHE A 203 19.09 2.72 18.61
CA PHE A 203 18.97 4.16 18.38
C PHE A 203 17.66 4.53 17.67
N LEU A 204 17.32 3.83 16.60
CA LEU A 204 16.11 4.10 15.81
C LEU A 204 14.82 3.85 16.61
N SER A 205 14.75 2.77 17.38
CA SER A 205 13.65 2.50 18.31
C SER A 205 13.50 3.63 19.33
N ALA A 206 14.61 4.08 19.93
CA ALA A 206 14.59 5.20 20.86
C ALA A 206 14.18 6.52 20.20
N ALA A 207 14.63 6.81 18.98
CA ALA A 207 14.23 8.02 18.26
C ALA A 207 12.70 8.04 18.02
N VAL A 208 12.11 6.89 17.63
CA VAL A 208 10.64 6.78 17.47
C VAL A 208 9.92 6.97 18.80
N ARG A 209 10.38 6.34 19.88
CA ARG A 209 9.77 6.44 21.22
C ARG A 209 9.92 7.84 21.82
N ALA A 210 11.01 8.53 21.53
CA ALA A 210 11.24 9.92 21.89
C ALA A 210 10.50 10.91 20.97
N ARG A 211 9.60 10.41 20.09
CA ARG A 211 8.77 11.22 19.19
C ARG A 211 9.58 12.12 18.26
N LYS A 212 10.73 11.64 17.79
CA LYS A 212 11.54 12.37 16.80
C LYS A 212 10.92 12.22 15.41
N ASN A 213 10.91 13.31 14.66
CA ASN A 213 10.46 13.34 13.27
C ASN A 213 11.56 12.78 12.36
N ILE A 214 11.26 11.68 11.67
CA ILE A 214 12.25 10.93 10.88
C ILE A 214 11.86 10.95 9.40
N MET A 215 12.76 11.46 8.57
CA MET A 215 12.69 11.40 7.11
C MET A 215 13.57 10.27 6.59
N ILE A 216 12.98 9.30 5.91
CA ILE A 216 13.68 8.14 5.35
C ILE A 216 13.93 8.38 3.87
N ALA A 217 15.19 8.42 3.48
CA ALA A 217 15.63 8.75 2.14
C ALA A 217 16.28 7.56 1.44
N GLY A 218 16.21 7.56 0.10
CA GLY A 218 16.87 6.54 -0.72
C GLY A 218 16.33 6.51 -2.15
N ALA A 219 16.99 5.74 -3.00
CA ALA A 219 16.54 5.50 -4.37
C ALA A 219 15.23 4.69 -4.42
N THR A 220 14.64 4.59 -5.60
CA THR A 220 13.49 3.69 -5.83
C THR A 220 13.86 2.24 -5.51
N ASN A 221 12.95 1.53 -4.85
CA ASN A 221 13.15 0.15 -4.40
C ASN A 221 14.29 -0.06 -3.38
N ALA A 222 14.78 1.01 -2.73
CA ALA A 222 15.81 0.93 -1.68
C ALA A 222 15.33 0.26 -0.38
N GLY A 223 14.01 0.13 -0.18
CA GLY A 223 13.43 -0.42 1.05
C GLY A 223 12.95 0.65 2.05
N LYS A 224 12.75 1.90 1.60
CA LYS A 224 12.29 3.02 2.44
C LYS A 224 10.98 2.69 3.18
N THR A 225 9.97 2.22 2.46
CA THR A 225 8.66 1.84 3.01
C THR A 225 8.78 0.69 4.00
N THR A 226 9.65 -0.29 3.73
CA THR A 226 9.94 -1.39 4.66
C THR A 226 10.54 -0.88 5.98
N LEU A 227 11.54 0.01 5.90
CA LEU A 227 12.13 0.63 7.10
C LEU A 227 11.10 1.51 7.82
N LEU A 228 10.29 2.28 7.10
CA LEU A 228 9.22 3.10 7.70
C LEU A 228 8.25 2.23 8.50
N ARG A 229 7.81 1.10 7.94
CA ARG A 229 6.91 0.16 8.63
C ARG A 229 7.56 -0.45 9.87
N ALA A 230 8.85 -0.79 9.79
CA ALA A 230 9.60 -1.28 10.96
C ALA A 230 9.69 -0.22 12.07
N LEU A 231 9.94 1.04 11.72
CA LEU A 231 9.96 2.15 12.67
C LEU A 231 8.57 2.47 13.22
N ALA A 232 7.53 2.42 12.38
CA ALA A 232 6.16 2.63 12.82
C ALA A 232 5.76 1.59 13.87
N ASN A 233 6.23 0.34 13.75
CA ASN A 233 5.97 -0.72 14.72
C ASN A 233 6.67 -0.51 16.09
N GLU A 234 7.55 0.49 16.23
CA GLU A 234 8.11 0.91 17.51
C GLU A 234 7.26 1.97 18.23
N ILE A 235 6.20 2.47 17.57
CA ILE A 235 5.25 3.43 18.16
C ILE A 235 4.36 2.69 19.17
N PRO A 236 4.15 3.25 20.38
CA PRO A 236 3.24 2.66 21.36
C PRO A 236 1.81 2.48 20.83
N PRO A 237 1.15 1.34 21.12
CA PRO A 237 -0.17 1.01 20.57
C PRO A 237 -1.30 1.96 21.02
N GLU A 238 -1.11 2.71 22.10
CA GLU A 238 -2.06 3.73 22.57
C GLU A 238 -2.09 4.99 21.69
N GLU A 239 -1.09 5.21 20.84
CA GLU A 239 -1.02 6.37 19.96
C GLU A 239 -1.98 6.23 18.76
N ARG A 240 -2.77 7.28 18.49
CA ARG A 240 -3.62 7.34 17.30
C ARG A 240 -2.78 7.71 16.08
N LEU A 241 -2.70 6.82 15.10
CA LEU A 241 -1.93 7.05 13.88
C LEU A 241 -2.85 7.44 12.74
N ILE A 242 -2.44 8.44 11.95
CA ILE A 242 -3.06 8.72 10.66
C ILE A 242 -2.01 8.56 9.58
N THR A 243 -2.24 7.65 8.63
CA THR A 243 -1.38 7.53 7.44
C THR A 243 -2.00 8.29 6.28
N VAL A 244 -1.16 8.96 5.50
CA VAL A 244 -1.54 9.64 4.27
C VAL A 244 -0.62 9.12 3.16
N GLU A 245 -1.20 8.51 2.15
CA GLU A 245 -0.45 7.75 1.13
C GLU A 245 -1.07 7.99 -0.25
N ARG A 246 -0.24 8.01 -1.31
CA ARG A 246 -0.77 8.08 -2.69
C ARG A 246 -1.61 6.87 -3.03
N ALA A 247 -1.15 5.72 -2.58
CA ALA A 247 -1.90 4.49 -2.52
C ALA A 247 -1.47 3.74 -1.26
N LEU A 248 -2.38 3.09 -0.53
CA LEU A 248 -2.00 2.54 0.79
C LEU A 248 -1.04 1.35 0.61
N GLU A 249 0.19 1.50 1.10
CA GLU A 249 1.28 0.51 1.15
C GLU A 249 1.75 0.20 2.58
N LEU A 250 1.46 1.09 3.53
CA LEU A 250 1.95 0.93 4.89
C LEU A 250 1.22 -0.18 5.63
N GLY A 251 -0.11 -0.24 5.46
CA GLY A 251 -0.92 -1.32 5.99
C GLY A 251 -0.85 -1.47 7.51
N LEU A 252 -0.59 -0.38 8.25
CA LEU A 252 -0.46 -0.43 9.71
C LEU A 252 -1.74 -0.91 10.39
N GLY A 253 -2.91 -0.57 9.82
CA GLY A 253 -4.21 -0.99 10.32
C GLY A 253 -4.51 -2.50 10.20
N GLU A 254 -3.72 -3.26 9.44
CA GLU A 254 -3.86 -4.73 9.37
C GLU A 254 -3.27 -5.43 10.62
N PHE A 255 -2.53 -4.70 11.46
CA PHE A 255 -1.90 -5.22 12.67
C PHE A 255 -2.56 -4.59 13.91
N GLU A 256 -3.81 -4.96 14.19
CA GLU A 256 -4.61 -4.40 15.30
C GLU A 256 -3.94 -4.52 16.68
N ASP A 257 -3.12 -5.55 16.89
CA ASP A 257 -2.33 -5.76 18.12
C ASP A 257 -1.21 -4.72 18.30
N LEU A 258 -0.66 -4.19 17.19
CA LEU A 258 0.37 -3.16 17.20
C LEU A 258 -0.23 -1.77 17.10
N HIS A 259 -1.25 -1.61 16.26
CA HIS A 259 -1.84 -0.32 15.92
C HIS A 259 -3.37 -0.39 15.97
N PRO A 260 -3.98 -0.47 17.17
CA PRO A 260 -5.43 -0.59 17.31
C PRO A 260 -6.20 0.67 16.87
N ASN A 261 -5.52 1.82 16.72
CA ASN A 261 -6.14 3.11 16.42
C ASN A 261 -5.48 3.79 15.21
N VAL A 262 -5.62 3.19 14.03
CA VAL A 262 -5.11 3.72 12.75
C VAL A 262 -6.24 4.21 11.87
N LEU A 263 -6.04 5.38 11.27
CA LEU A 263 -6.83 5.84 10.12
C LEU A 263 -5.93 5.98 8.91
N ALA A 264 -6.13 5.13 7.91
CA ALA A 264 -5.43 5.23 6.64
C ALA A 264 -6.19 6.13 5.65
N MET A 265 -5.49 7.07 5.02
CA MET A 265 -6.01 7.96 3.98
C MET A 265 -5.24 7.77 2.68
N GLU A 266 -5.99 7.71 1.58
CA GLU A 266 -5.47 7.48 0.24
C GLU A 266 -5.81 8.66 -0.69
N GLU A 267 -4.86 9.08 -1.51
CA GLU A 267 -5.10 10.06 -2.58
C GLU A 267 -6.18 9.54 -3.55
N ARG A 268 -7.12 10.42 -3.92
CA ARG A 268 -8.13 10.12 -4.93
C ARG A 268 -7.84 10.91 -6.19
N LEU A 269 -7.58 10.20 -7.29
CA LEU A 269 -7.49 10.80 -8.62
C LEU A 269 -8.85 11.34 -9.08
N PRO A 270 -8.89 12.36 -9.95
CA PRO A 270 -10.12 12.83 -10.54
C PRO A 270 -10.78 11.73 -11.40
N ASN A 271 -12.10 11.80 -11.56
CA ASN A 271 -12.84 10.98 -12.52
C ASN A 271 -12.52 11.42 -13.98
N SER A 272 -13.10 10.74 -14.97
CA SER A 272 -12.90 11.05 -16.39
C SER A 272 -13.36 12.45 -16.80
N GLU A 273 -14.22 13.10 -16.01
CA GLU A 273 -14.64 14.50 -16.19
C GLU A 273 -13.73 15.50 -15.45
N GLY A 274 -12.64 15.04 -14.82
CA GLY A 274 -11.72 15.89 -14.06
C GLY A 274 -12.19 16.26 -12.65
N GLN A 275 -13.27 15.67 -12.15
CA GLN A 275 -13.89 16.01 -10.87
C GLN A 275 -13.55 15.03 -9.76
N GLY A 276 -13.62 15.50 -8.52
CA GLY A 276 -13.49 14.66 -7.33
C GLY A 276 -12.06 14.30 -6.92
N ALA A 277 -11.03 14.95 -7.47
CA ALA A 277 -9.67 14.76 -6.96
C ALA A 277 -9.58 15.13 -5.46
N ILE A 278 -8.86 14.33 -4.69
CA ILE A 278 -8.47 14.64 -3.30
C ILE A 278 -6.97 14.36 -3.20
N VAL A 279 -6.17 15.43 -3.19
CA VAL A 279 -4.71 15.35 -3.25
C VAL A 279 -4.09 15.14 -1.87
N MET A 280 -2.86 14.64 -1.84
CA MET A 280 -2.08 14.39 -0.62
C MET A 280 -2.06 15.59 0.35
N GLY A 281 -1.77 16.79 -0.15
CA GLY A 281 -1.74 18.00 0.69
C GLY A 281 -3.08 18.37 1.34
N GLU A 282 -4.21 18.00 0.74
CA GLU A 282 -5.53 18.15 1.36
C GLU A 282 -5.73 17.13 2.49
N LEU A 283 -5.35 15.87 2.24
CA LEU A 283 -5.43 14.80 3.25
C LEU A 283 -4.55 15.09 4.46
N VAL A 284 -3.31 15.58 4.26
CA VAL A 284 -2.44 15.98 5.38
C VAL A 284 -3.06 17.14 6.16
N ARG A 285 -3.66 18.16 5.53
CA ARG A 285 -4.38 19.21 6.28
C ARG A 285 -5.57 18.68 7.05
N ARG A 286 -6.29 17.71 6.47
CA ARG A 286 -7.45 17.10 7.08
C ARG A 286 -7.07 16.21 8.26
N SER A 287 -5.96 15.47 8.18
CA SER A 287 -5.48 14.60 9.26
C SER A 287 -5.23 15.38 10.54
N LEU A 288 -4.70 16.61 10.46
CA LEU A 288 -4.48 17.49 11.63
C LEU A 288 -5.75 17.82 12.41
N ARG A 289 -6.93 17.69 11.80
CA ARG A 289 -8.23 17.93 12.45
C ARG A 289 -8.87 16.67 13.05
N MET A 290 -8.18 15.54 12.95
CA MET A 290 -8.70 14.23 13.34
C MET A 290 -8.05 13.67 14.61
N ASN A 291 -7.53 14.59 15.45
CA ASN A 291 -6.84 14.31 16.71
C ASN A 291 -5.75 13.23 16.59
N PRO A 292 -4.83 13.32 15.62
CA PRO A 292 -3.73 12.37 15.51
C PRO A 292 -2.78 12.50 16.70
N SER A 293 -2.26 11.37 17.19
CA SER A 293 -1.01 11.39 17.96
C SER A 293 0.17 11.56 17.00
N ARG A 294 0.15 10.89 15.83
CA ARG A 294 1.16 11.03 14.78
C ARG A 294 0.53 11.04 13.40
N VAL A 295 1.12 11.82 12.49
CA VAL A 295 0.81 11.78 11.07
C VAL A 295 1.99 11.16 10.33
N ILE A 296 1.75 10.09 9.59
CA ILE A 296 2.73 9.40 8.78
C ILE A 296 2.40 9.64 7.32
N VAL A 297 3.37 10.15 6.55
CA VAL A 297 3.21 10.34 5.11
C VAL A 297 4.01 9.27 4.39
N GLY A 298 3.35 8.38 3.63
CA GLY A 298 4.00 7.21 3.05
C GLY A 298 5.21 7.57 2.19
N GLU A 299 5.05 8.52 1.27
CA GLU A 299 6.11 9.07 0.44
C GLU A 299 5.75 10.48 0.00
N VAL A 300 6.72 11.39 0.08
CA VAL A 300 6.58 12.76 -0.45
C VAL A 300 7.21 12.86 -1.82
N LEU A 301 6.43 13.38 -2.77
CA LEU A 301 6.81 13.45 -4.18
C LEU A 301 6.70 14.85 -4.78
N GLY A 302 6.10 15.82 -4.08
CA GLY A 302 6.09 17.21 -4.52
C GLY A 302 5.33 18.16 -3.60
N ASP A 303 4.11 18.49 -4.01
CA ASP A 303 3.31 19.61 -3.50
C ASP A 303 2.89 19.47 -2.04
N GLU A 304 2.81 18.25 -1.53
CA GLU A 304 2.46 17.94 -0.15
C GLU A 304 3.57 18.28 0.87
N ILE A 305 4.81 18.55 0.42
CA ILE A 305 5.97 18.70 1.30
C ILE A 305 5.80 19.81 2.33
N VAL A 306 5.28 20.97 1.94
CA VAL A 306 5.13 22.13 2.83
C VAL A 306 4.09 21.82 3.91
N THR A 307 3.00 21.18 3.50
CA THR A 307 1.95 20.76 4.42
C THR A 307 2.45 19.70 5.39
N MET A 308 3.24 18.73 4.92
CA MET A 308 3.86 17.72 5.79
C MET A 308 4.83 18.35 6.79
N LEU A 309 5.73 19.25 6.37
CA LEU A 309 6.65 19.91 7.29
C LEU A 309 5.91 20.77 8.32
N ASN A 310 4.80 21.40 7.94
CA ASN A 310 3.92 22.09 8.87
C ASN A 310 3.28 21.12 9.88
N ALA A 311 2.80 19.95 9.43
CA ALA A 311 2.27 18.92 10.32
C ALA A 311 3.31 18.46 11.35
N MET A 312 4.56 18.27 10.90
CA MET A 312 5.71 17.85 11.71
C MET A 312 6.14 18.92 12.74
N SER A 313 5.97 20.20 12.43
CA SER A 313 6.37 21.32 13.31
C SER A 313 5.25 21.84 14.22
N GLN A 314 4.00 21.46 13.97
CA GLN A 314 2.81 21.97 14.69
C GLN A 314 2.21 20.94 15.66
N GLY A 315 3.06 20.31 16.47
CA GLY A 315 2.63 19.51 17.63
C GLY A 315 2.17 18.09 17.33
N ASN A 316 2.49 17.55 16.15
CA ASN A 316 2.32 16.12 15.84
C ASN A 316 3.69 15.42 15.80
N ASP A 317 4.49 15.64 16.84
CA ASP A 317 5.85 15.13 16.95
C ASP A 317 5.87 13.60 16.80
N GLY A 318 6.92 13.08 16.18
CA GLY A 318 7.11 11.66 15.93
C GLY A 318 6.60 11.19 14.57
N SER A 319 6.38 12.13 13.64
CA SER A 319 6.01 11.87 12.26
C SER A 319 7.11 11.11 11.50
N LEU A 320 6.69 10.17 10.66
CA LEU A 320 7.55 9.42 9.77
C LEU A 320 7.18 9.75 8.33
N SER A 321 8.18 9.89 7.46
CA SER A 321 7.94 10.03 6.02
C SER A 321 9.07 9.43 5.20
N THR A 322 8.80 9.13 3.94
CA THR A 322 9.84 8.79 2.96
C THR A 322 10.00 9.84 1.86
N ILE A 323 11.20 9.94 1.29
CA ILE A 323 11.51 10.82 0.16
C ILE A 323 12.57 10.19 -0.75
N HIS A 324 12.48 10.46 -2.05
CA HIS A 324 13.53 10.06 -2.98
C HIS A 324 14.72 11.03 -2.94
N SER A 325 15.92 10.49 -2.69
CA SER A 325 17.17 11.24 -2.71
C SER A 325 18.33 10.31 -3.04
N ASN A 326 19.45 10.85 -3.52
CA ASN A 326 20.68 10.08 -3.79
C ASN A 326 21.67 10.12 -2.62
N SER A 327 21.43 10.97 -1.62
CA SER A 327 22.17 10.99 -0.36
C SER A 327 21.33 11.58 0.77
N SER A 328 21.75 11.36 2.02
CA SER A 328 21.13 11.99 3.20
C SER A 328 21.22 13.52 3.17
N LEU A 329 22.31 14.09 2.66
CA LEU A 329 22.48 15.56 2.58
C LEU A 329 21.62 16.19 1.49
N GLU A 330 21.44 15.52 0.35
CA GLU A 330 20.63 16.03 -0.77
C GLU A 330 19.14 16.15 -0.44
N VAL A 331 18.67 15.48 0.61
CA VAL A 331 17.27 15.54 1.06
C VAL A 331 16.82 16.99 1.29
N PHE A 332 17.66 17.82 1.91
CA PHE A 332 17.29 19.22 2.19
C PHE A 332 17.10 20.02 0.90
N ASN A 333 17.97 19.83 -0.09
CA ASN A 333 17.84 20.48 -1.41
C ASN A 333 16.62 19.97 -2.18
N ARG A 334 16.31 18.68 -2.06
CA ARG A 334 15.11 18.08 -2.64
C ARG A 334 13.84 18.69 -2.05
N ILE A 335 13.78 18.81 -0.73
CA ILE A 335 12.67 19.46 -0.03
C ILE A 335 12.50 20.91 -0.49
N CYS A 336 13.60 21.68 -0.59
CA CYS A 336 13.56 23.05 -1.13
C CYS A 336 12.99 23.09 -2.55
N THR A 337 13.36 22.14 -3.41
CA THR A 337 12.85 22.05 -4.78
C THR A 337 11.34 21.81 -4.80
N TYR A 338 10.86 20.87 -4.00
CA TYR A 338 9.43 20.59 -3.86
C TYR A 338 8.66 21.75 -3.25
N ALA A 339 9.23 22.45 -2.27
CA ALA A 339 8.60 23.61 -1.65
C ALA A 339 8.43 24.78 -2.63
N ILE A 340 9.38 24.99 -3.54
CA ILE A 340 9.26 25.99 -4.61
C ILE A 340 8.13 25.62 -5.60
N GLN A 341 7.93 24.32 -5.84
CA GLN A 341 6.91 23.80 -6.75
C GLN A 341 5.51 23.67 -6.11
N SER A 342 5.44 23.68 -4.78
CA SER A 342 4.19 23.61 -4.02
C SER A 342 3.26 24.80 -4.30
N ALA A 343 2.00 24.68 -3.89
CA ALA A 343 1.02 25.75 -4.03
C ALA A 343 1.42 27.02 -3.26
N GLU A 344 2.07 26.85 -2.10
CA GLU A 344 2.55 27.93 -1.24
C GLU A 344 3.80 28.63 -1.80
N ARG A 345 4.57 27.96 -2.67
CA ARG A 345 5.80 28.47 -3.29
C ARG A 345 6.77 29.11 -2.28
N LEU A 346 7.06 28.40 -1.20
CA LEU A 346 7.92 28.92 -0.15
C LEU A 346 9.33 29.23 -0.69
N PRO A 347 9.90 30.40 -0.37
CA PRO A 347 11.30 30.70 -0.66
C PRO A 347 12.25 29.71 0.01
N ALA A 348 13.46 29.57 -0.54
CA ALA A 348 14.47 28.64 -0.03
C ALA A 348 14.80 28.88 1.46
N ASP A 349 15.03 30.13 1.87
CA ASP A 349 15.38 30.47 3.26
C ASP A 349 14.26 30.09 4.24
N ALA A 350 13.00 30.39 3.90
CA ALA A 350 11.84 30.00 4.70
C ALA A 350 11.67 28.48 4.76
N THR A 351 11.95 27.79 3.65
CA THR A 351 11.92 26.32 3.61
C THR A 351 13.01 25.70 4.49
N MET A 352 14.21 26.26 4.50
CA MET A 352 15.31 25.79 5.35
C MET A 352 14.99 25.96 6.83
N MET A 353 14.37 27.09 7.22
CA MET A 353 13.88 27.28 8.59
C MET A 353 12.81 26.26 8.95
N LEU A 354 11.88 25.99 8.03
CA LEU A 354 10.82 25.01 8.24
C LEU A 354 11.37 23.59 8.37
N ILE A 355 12.35 23.21 7.53
CA ILE A 355 13.06 21.92 7.65
C ILE A 355 13.70 21.79 9.02
N ALA A 356 14.45 22.81 9.46
CA ALA A 356 15.18 22.78 10.71
C ALA A 356 14.28 22.68 11.95
N GLY A 357 13.04 23.17 11.87
CA GLY A 357 12.04 23.03 12.93
C GLY A 357 11.14 21.79 12.82
N ALA A 358 11.18 21.07 11.70
CA ALA A 358 10.25 19.98 11.41
C ALA A 358 10.91 18.59 11.37
N ILE A 359 12.17 18.48 10.99
CA ILE A 359 12.86 17.19 10.83
C ILE A 359 13.97 17.10 11.88
N ASP A 360 13.95 16.04 12.70
CA ASP A 360 15.04 15.74 13.63
C ASP A 360 16.12 14.87 12.97
N PHE A 361 15.70 13.83 12.26
CA PHE A 361 16.62 12.86 11.65
C PHE A 361 16.32 12.58 10.18
N VAL A 362 17.39 12.42 9.40
CA VAL A 362 17.35 11.87 8.05
C VAL A 362 18.08 10.53 8.04
N VAL A 363 17.36 9.45 7.72
CA VAL A 363 17.92 8.09 7.62
C VAL A 363 18.02 7.71 6.15
N PHE A 364 19.20 7.35 5.67
CA PHE A 364 19.42 7.02 4.26
C PHE A 364 19.65 5.52 4.05
N VAL A 365 18.81 4.93 3.19
CA VAL A 365 18.85 3.52 2.80
C VAL A 365 19.38 3.39 1.39
N GLU A 366 20.39 2.55 1.23
CA GLU A 366 20.98 2.22 -0.06
C GLU A 366 20.69 0.78 -0.46
N ARG A 367 20.42 0.56 -1.75
CA ARG A 367 20.34 -0.78 -2.35
C ARG A 367 21.65 -1.07 -3.07
N ARG A 368 22.41 -2.04 -2.58
CA ARG A 368 23.69 -2.46 -3.14
C ARG A 368 23.53 -3.77 -3.90
N ASN A 369 24.00 -3.79 -5.14
CA ASN A 369 24.07 -5.00 -5.93
C ASN A 369 25.51 -5.51 -5.96
N GLU A 370 25.76 -6.57 -5.19
CA GLU A 370 27.10 -7.14 -5.03
C GLU A 370 27.29 -8.43 -5.83
N PHE A 371 26.36 -8.78 -6.73
CA PHE A 371 26.44 -10.01 -7.54
C PHE A 371 27.75 -10.13 -8.31
N ALA A 372 28.29 -9.01 -8.82
CA ALA A 372 29.57 -8.97 -9.53
C ALA A 372 30.78 -9.37 -8.67
N GLN A 373 30.65 -9.31 -7.34
CA GLN A 373 31.69 -9.66 -6.37
C GLN A 373 31.40 -11.01 -5.68
N GLY A 374 30.40 -11.77 -6.16
CA GLY A 374 29.93 -13.01 -5.54
C GLY A 374 29.02 -12.81 -4.33
N GLY A 375 28.60 -11.57 -4.05
CA GLY A 375 27.65 -11.23 -3.00
C GLY A 375 26.20 -11.31 -3.48
N ALA A 376 25.29 -10.75 -2.67
CA ALA A 376 23.87 -10.71 -2.95
C ALA A 376 23.36 -9.27 -3.16
N LEU A 377 22.09 -9.14 -3.50
CA LEU A 377 21.41 -7.86 -3.40
C LEU A 377 21.18 -7.52 -1.92
N ARG A 378 21.80 -6.46 -1.43
CA ARG A 378 21.65 -5.98 -0.04
C ARG A 378 20.93 -4.64 0.00
N ARG A 379 20.17 -4.42 1.07
CA ARG A 379 19.60 -3.11 1.42
C ARG A 379 20.19 -2.74 2.77
N VAL A 380 20.86 -1.61 2.87
CA VAL A 380 21.62 -1.20 4.05
C VAL A 380 21.33 0.26 4.39
N VAL A 381 21.19 0.57 5.67
CA VAL A 381 21.21 1.96 6.14
C VAL A 381 22.67 2.39 6.23
N THR A 382 23.06 3.41 5.47
CA THR A 382 24.46 3.85 5.37
C THR A 382 24.73 5.17 6.07
N SER A 383 23.68 5.94 6.37
CA SER A 383 23.83 7.27 6.98
C SER A 383 22.60 7.63 7.81
N VAL A 384 22.84 8.21 8.98
CA VAL A 384 21.83 8.92 9.77
C VAL A 384 22.35 10.31 10.10
N ARG A 385 21.60 11.34 9.70
CA ARG A 385 21.92 12.74 9.99
C ARG A 385 20.94 13.30 11.01
N GLU A 386 21.46 13.95 12.03
CA GLU A 386 20.71 14.81 12.95
C GLU A 386 20.68 16.23 12.40
N VAL A 387 19.51 16.86 12.41
CA VAL A 387 19.34 18.27 12.05
C VAL A 387 19.56 19.13 13.28
N ASN A 388 20.50 20.07 13.20
CA ASN A 388 20.98 20.84 14.35
C ASN A 388 20.53 22.31 14.33
N GLY A 389 19.89 22.76 13.25
CA GLY A 389 19.46 24.14 13.06
C GLY A 389 19.63 24.64 11.63
N VAL A 390 19.71 25.96 11.48
CA VAL A 390 19.79 26.63 10.17
C VAL A 390 20.69 27.86 10.26
N ASP A 391 21.59 28.01 9.28
CA ASP A 391 22.39 29.22 9.04
C ASP A 391 22.73 29.32 7.55
N GLY A 392 21.91 30.04 6.79
CA GLY A 392 21.97 30.11 5.31
C GLY A 392 21.74 28.77 4.57
N ARG A 393 21.75 27.66 5.31
CA ARG A 393 21.47 26.28 4.92
C ARG A 393 21.08 25.48 6.16
N VAL A 394 20.45 24.34 5.96
CA VAL A 394 20.19 23.38 7.04
C VAL A 394 21.52 22.85 7.58
N LEU A 395 21.74 23.00 8.88
CA LEU A 395 22.90 22.46 9.58
C LEU A 395 22.55 21.04 10.05
N SER A 396 23.41 20.08 9.75
CA SER A 396 23.23 18.69 10.17
C SER A 396 24.55 18.01 10.49
N SER A 397 24.53 17.07 11.44
CA SER A 397 25.65 16.21 11.80
C SER A 397 25.33 14.78 11.40
N GLU A 398 26.29 14.08 10.81
CA GLU A 398 26.16 12.65 10.53
C GLU A 398 26.50 11.85 11.78
N VAL A 399 25.46 11.49 12.54
CA VAL A 399 25.58 10.80 13.84
C VAL A 399 25.84 9.31 13.68
N PHE A 400 25.36 8.72 12.58
CA PHE A 400 25.81 7.41 12.10
C PHE A 400 26.31 7.56 10.66
N ALA A 401 27.53 7.07 10.40
CA ALA A 401 28.15 7.07 9.08
C ALA A 401 28.49 5.66 8.64
N GLU A 402 28.72 5.46 7.36
CA GLU A 402 28.97 4.15 6.78
C GLU A 402 30.20 3.47 7.42
N GLY A 403 29.98 2.28 7.98
CA GLY A 403 31.02 1.41 8.51
C GLY A 403 31.70 0.57 7.44
N THR A 404 32.69 -0.24 7.85
CA THR A 404 33.46 -1.10 6.93
C THR A 404 32.65 -2.20 6.26
N ASP A 405 31.53 -2.62 6.87
CA ASP A 405 30.59 -3.59 6.35
C ASP A 405 29.46 -2.95 5.49
N GLY A 406 29.50 -1.62 5.35
CA GLY A 406 28.51 -0.82 4.64
C GLY A 406 27.28 -0.44 5.48
N ILE A 407 27.21 -0.87 6.74
CA ILE A 407 26.11 -0.52 7.66
C ILE A 407 26.52 0.69 8.49
N ALA A 408 25.59 1.60 8.76
CA ALA A 408 25.89 2.80 9.52
C ALA A 408 26.28 2.47 10.98
N VAL A 409 27.39 3.06 11.43
CA VAL A 409 27.95 2.94 12.79
C VAL A 409 28.06 4.33 13.42
N PRO A 410 28.07 4.46 14.76
CA PRO A 410 28.19 5.75 15.43
C PRO A 410 29.43 6.52 14.96
N ALA A 411 29.24 7.76 14.54
CA ALA A 411 30.29 8.59 13.94
C ALA A 411 30.44 9.96 14.61
N ALA A 412 29.39 10.46 15.26
CA ALA A 412 29.41 11.74 15.97
C ALA A 412 28.47 11.74 17.19
N PRO A 413 28.68 12.66 18.16
CA PRO A 413 27.75 12.85 19.28
C PRO A 413 26.35 13.25 18.79
N ILE A 414 25.32 12.77 19.48
CA ILE A 414 23.91 13.11 19.24
C ILE A 414 23.51 14.26 20.18
N ALA A 415 22.96 15.34 19.64
CA ALA A 415 22.58 16.52 20.42
C ALA A 415 21.38 16.22 21.35
N CYS A 416 20.37 15.49 20.87
CA CYS A 416 19.19 15.11 21.65
C CYS A 416 19.37 13.86 22.54
N MET A 417 20.62 13.51 22.92
CA MET A 417 20.93 12.29 23.68
C MET A 417 20.11 12.14 24.98
N ALA A 418 19.84 13.23 25.70
CA ALA A 418 19.07 13.19 26.94
C ALA A 418 17.62 12.69 26.72
N GLU A 419 16.99 13.07 25.62
CA GLU A 419 15.64 12.63 25.25
C GLU A 419 15.63 11.15 24.88
N LEU A 420 16.64 10.69 24.13
CA LEU A 420 16.80 9.28 23.79
C LEU A 420 17.04 8.41 25.03
N GLN A 421 17.85 8.89 25.98
CA GLN A 421 18.11 8.19 27.25
C GLN A 421 16.86 8.11 28.12
N ALA A 422 16.00 9.14 28.10
CA ALA A 422 14.73 9.14 28.85
C ALA A 422 13.78 8.01 28.41
N VAL A 423 13.87 7.57 27.16
CA VAL A 423 13.11 6.44 26.61
C VAL A 423 13.90 5.12 26.57
N GLY A 424 15.05 5.07 27.24
CA GLY A 424 15.82 3.85 27.48
C GLY A 424 16.99 3.61 26.54
N TYR A 425 17.36 4.56 25.66
CA TYR A 425 18.56 4.43 24.84
C TYR A 425 19.82 4.39 25.70
N ARG A 426 20.71 3.44 25.40
CA ARG A 426 22.04 3.34 26.00
C ARG A 426 23.05 3.20 24.87
N ALA A 427 23.78 4.29 24.60
CA ALA A 427 24.85 4.26 23.63
C ALA A 427 25.91 3.25 24.05
N SER A 428 26.43 2.47 23.10
CA SER A 428 27.67 1.72 23.33
C SER A 428 28.77 2.73 23.61
N ALA A 429 29.65 2.47 24.57
CA ALA A 429 30.85 3.28 24.69
C ALA A 429 31.60 3.24 23.34
N PRO A 430 31.95 4.39 22.73
CA PRO A 430 32.66 4.38 21.47
C PRO A 430 33.97 3.60 21.64
N ALA A 431 34.15 2.55 20.84
CA ALA A 431 35.40 1.83 20.76
C ALA A 431 36.46 2.76 20.13
N GLY A 432 37.10 3.61 20.93
CA GLY A 432 38.24 4.39 20.45
C GLY A 432 38.46 5.81 20.98
N TRP A 433 37.90 6.20 22.12
CA TRP A 433 38.36 7.40 22.83
C TRP A 433 39.05 7.01 24.15
N ALA A 434 40.04 6.12 24.04
CA ALA A 434 41.03 5.95 25.09
C ALA A 434 42.10 7.03 24.90
N THR A 435 42.29 7.81 25.97
CA THR A 435 43.25 8.90 26.22
C THR A 435 44.60 8.82 25.53
#